data_AF-A0A7W9HN06-F1
#
_entry.id   AF-A0A7W9HN06-F1
#
_cell.length_a   1.000
_cell.length_b   1.000
_cell.length_c   1.000
_cell.angle_alpha   90.00
_cell.angle_beta   90.00
_cell.angle_gamma   90.00
#
_symmetry.space_group_name_H-M   'P 1'
#
loop_
_entity.id
_entity.type
_entity.pdbx_description
1 polymer ?
#
loop_
_entity_poly.entity_id
_entity_poly.type
_entity_poly.pdbx_seq_one_letter_code
_entity_poly.pdbx_strand_id
1 'polypeptide(L)'
;MQVLRSALEFLGGPGPVLLAIGLLFAAPVIDRLFVRRKRLGFRVLYNSKIGLGPEQLHDGTDANAPQLRELVRVLDRMSIVVVRVRNTGTYDIDAEDFAKPLTFTFGDRIVWNARVSEAGSDELKDEIRRSLQFFGAEPGPRETDLRESSRASLPTVRARMAQRVARWGGLAVAADPPGEPVWHGVRLENLTLRRKQKFKLLVVLREPDGNSTGELGKDVKVVGDLAGAGIVHDERPERRLTLPRLTGGLAALLAAVLVLVLAWPPDSTDATVACASGTLRVEGSSVFMPTMAAIADQYEQACPDATVTTSATGSIQGVREVVGGEEGMVALSDGKQDVEGVFTQQLAIVVYHVVVHSSVGLDTITVAQLRGIYAGAYTDWSQLRGGAPLPIRIVGRGGESGTRELFERRVLGTSESALSSNDCRAKDRSPDAPVIRCERDENADVVREIGAVEGAIGYADAPSVAEARKTNALTALSLDGKVFDAAVGVESGYPFWTVEYLYARSEPAADSLAGRFLKYAREHDGARVRMKDAGYLPCLTADGAPLDLCNLR
;
A
#
# COMPACT_ATOMS: atom_id res chain seq x y z
N MET A 1 -16.08 -9.37 14.56
CA MET A 1 -14.64 -9.66 14.34
C MET A 1 -14.38 -10.46 13.06
N GLN A 2 -15.12 -11.54 12.77
CA GLN A 2 -15.01 -12.28 11.50
C GLN A 2 -15.10 -11.39 10.25
N VAL A 3 -16.11 -10.52 10.15
CA VAL A 3 -16.28 -9.58 9.01
C VAL A 3 -15.05 -8.68 8.78
N LEU A 4 -14.38 -8.24 9.86
CA LEU A 4 -13.18 -7.40 9.76
C LEU A 4 -11.95 -8.17 9.31
N ARG A 5 -11.83 -9.47 9.65
CA ARG A 5 -10.74 -10.34 9.18
C ARG A 5 -10.94 -10.75 7.72
N SER A 6 -12.16 -11.11 7.32
CA SER A 6 -12.47 -11.39 5.91
C SER A 6 -12.17 -10.18 5.02
N ALA A 7 -12.41 -8.96 5.52
CA ALA A 7 -12.00 -7.74 4.85
C ALA A 7 -10.46 -7.58 4.81
N LEU A 8 -9.73 -7.98 5.86
CA LEU A 8 -8.26 -7.94 5.89
C LEU A 8 -7.62 -8.96 4.93
N GLU A 9 -8.19 -10.16 4.83
CA GLU A 9 -7.77 -11.20 3.89
C GLU A 9 -8.07 -10.81 2.44
N PHE A 10 -9.25 -10.22 2.18
CA PHE A 10 -9.59 -9.64 0.89
C PHE A 10 -8.60 -8.52 0.48
N LEU A 11 -8.05 -7.80 1.45
CA LEU A 11 -7.04 -6.76 1.24
C LEU A 11 -5.61 -7.30 1.13
N GLY A 12 -5.39 -8.62 1.08
CA GLY A 12 -4.07 -9.24 0.92
C GLY A 12 -3.25 -9.30 2.21
N GLY A 13 -3.90 -9.30 3.38
CA GLY A 13 -3.26 -9.42 4.70
C GLY A 13 -2.91 -8.08 5.35
N PRO A 14 -2.08 -8.09 6.42
CA PRO A 14 -1.82 -6.89 7.23
C PRO A 14 -0.92 -5.86 6.53
N GLY A 15 -0.14 -6.25 5.51
CA GLY A 15 0.84 -5.38 4.84
C GLY A 15 0.23 -4.12 4.21
N PRO A 16 -0.81 -4.25 3.36
CA PRO A 16 -1.48 -3.09 2.75
C PRO A 16 -2.14 -2.14 3.75
N VAL A 17 -2.66 -2.69 4.86
CA VAL A 17 -3.26 -1.89 5.96
C VAL A 17 -2.20 -1.07 6.69
N LEU A 18 -1.04 -1.66 6.99
CA LEU A 18 0.09 -0.96 7.61
C LEU A 18 0.61 0.16 6.70
N LEU A 19 0.67 -0.08 5.39
CA LEU A 19 1.12 0.92 4.41
C LEU A 19 0.13 2.10 4.31
N ALA A 20 -1.18 1.83 4.35
CA ALA A 20 -2.21 2.87 4.39
C ALA A 20 -2.15 3.72 5.68
N ILE A 21 -1.94 3.08 6.84
CA ILE A 21 -1.74 3.79 8.13
C ILE A 21 -0.51 4.70 8.04
N GLY A 22 0.61 4.21 7.51
CA GLY A 22 1.84 4.99 7.32
C GLY A 22 1.65 6.22 6.44
N LEU A 23 0.94 6.09 5.32
CA LEU A 23 0.65 7.19 4.39
C LEU A 23 -0.22 8.29 5.05
N LEU A 24 -1.21 7.90 5.87
CA LEU A 24 -2.08 8.85 6.58
C LEU A 24 -1.32 9.69 7.63
N PHE A 25 -0.27 9.14 8.23
CA PHE A 25 0.62 9.88 9.14
C PHE A 25 1.61 10.79 8.40
N ALA A 26 2.11 10.38 7.22
CA ALA A 26 3.13 11.12 6.49
C ALA A 26 2.60 12.35 5.73
N ALA A 27 1.38 12.28 5.19
CA ALA A 27 0.83 13.33 4.31
C ALA A 27 0.83 14.75 4.90
N PRO A 28 0.41 15.00 6.17
CA PRO A 28 0.38 16.35 6.73
C PRO A 28 1.79 16.89 7.06
N VAL A 29 2.74 15.99 7.31
CA VAL A 29 4.13 16.33 7.61
C VAL A 29 4.87 16.72 6.33
N ILE A 30 4.61 16.01 5.24
CA ILE A 30 5.18 16.29 3.92
C ILE A 30 4.69 17.65 3.40
N ASP A 31 3.39 17.95 3.47
CA ASP A 31 2.85 19.23 3.02
C ASP A 31 3.43 20.44 3.78
N ARG A 32 3.71 20.26 5.08
CA ARG A 32 4.21 21.33 5.95
C ARG A 32 5.73 21.55 5.85
N LEU A 33 6.52 20.50 5.58
CA LEU A 33 7.98 20.57 5.59
C LEU A 33 8.61 20.60 4.19
N PHE A 34 8.01 19.95 3.19
CA PHE A 34 8.63 19.79 1.87
C PHE A 34 8.10 20.75 0.80
N VAL A 35 6.90 21.31 0.98
CA VAL A 35 6.32 22.25 0.00
C VAL A 35 6.81 23.67 0.28
N ARG A 36 8.00 24.01 -0.24
CA ARG A 36 8.62 25.34 -0.10
C ARG A 36 7.78 26.41 -0.83
N ARG A 37 7.06 27.28 -0.11
CA ARG A 37 6.22 28.35 -0.70
C ARG A 37 6.43 29.72 -0.01
N LYS A 38 6.25 30.81 -0.77
CA LYS A 38 6.21 32.20 -0.25
C LYS A 38 4.90 32.39 0.53
N ARG A 39 4.96 32.88 1.78
CA ARG A 39 3.77 33.06 2.64
C ARG A 39 3.83 34.39 3.37
N LEU A 40 2.77 35.18 3.24
CA LEU A 40 2.60 36.46 3.92
C LEU A 40 1.43 36.34 4.90
N GLY A 41 1.69 36.53 6.18
CA GLY A 41 0.66 36.61 7.22
C GLY A 41 0.35 38.06 7.56
N PHE A 42 -0.92 38.38 7.73
CA PHE A 42 -1.34 39.67 8.31
C PHE A 42 -2.29 39.47 9.48
N ARG A 43 -2.34 40.45 10.39
CA ARG A 43 -3.29 40.47 11.51
C ARG A 43 -3.62 41.88 11.93
N VAL A 44 -4.91 42.20 12.02
CA VAL A 44 -5.38 43.42 12.67
C VAL A 44 -5.21 43.25 14.18
N LEU A 45 -4.32 44.04 14.79
CA LEU A 45 -4.01 43.99 16.21
C LEU A 45 -4.95 44.88 17.03
N TYR A 46 -5.24 46.07 16.52
CA TYR A 46 -6.08 47.07 17.18
C TYR A 46 -6.96 47.77 16.14
N ASN A 47 -8.21 48.05 16.51
CA ASN A 47 -9.14 48.94 15.81
C ASN A 47 -9.95 49.64 16.91
N SER A 48 -9.58 50.88 17.25
CA SER A 48 -10.10 51.58 18.43
C SER A 48 -10.24 53.08 18.17
N LYS A 49 -11.16 53.77 18.84
CA LYS A 49 -11.26 55.25 18.79
C LYS A 49 -10.07 55.93 19.48
N ILE A 50 -9.72 57.14 19.05
CA ILE A 50 -8.69 58.02 19.63
C ILE A 50 -9.29 59.06 20.59
N GLY A 51 -10.62 59.11 20.72
CA GLY A 51 -11.32 60.13 21.51
C GLY A 51 -11.05 60.05 23.01
N LEU A 52 -10.80 61.21 23.61
CA LEU A 52 -11.14 61.49 25.01
C LEU A 52 -12.65 61.81 25.02
N GLY A 53 -13.45 61.02 25.74
CA GLY A 53 -14.86 61.35 25.92
C GLY A 53 -15.02 62.65 26.74
N PRO A 54 -16.14 63.38 26.60
CA PRO A 54 -16.38 64.60 27.39
C PRO A 54 -16.31 64.39 28.91
N GLU A 55 -16.42 63.14 29.40
CA GLU A 55 -16.27 62.79 30.82
C GLU A 55 -14.81 62.73 31.34
N GLN A 56 -13.78 62.76 30.47
CA GLN A 56 -12.38 62.60 30.90
C GLN A 56 -11.62 63.92 31.10
N LEU A 57 -12.28 65.06 30.92
CA LEU A 57 -11.73 66.38 31.28
C LEU A 57 -12.14 66.72 32.72
N HIS A 58 -11.42 66.16 33.69
CA HIS A 58 -11.45 66.63 35.09
C HIS A 58 -10.01 66.93 35.53
N ASP A 59 -9.53 68.14 35.24
CA ASP A 59 -8.88 69.02 36.22
C ASP A 59 -8.47 70.35 35.55
N GLY A 60 -8.98 71.46 36.06
CA GLY A 60 -8.33 72.77 35.99
C GLY A 60 -8.22 73.53 34.65
N THR A 61 -8.92 73.17 33.57
CA THR A 61 -8.90 73.96 32.31
C THR A 61 -10.30 74.43 31.91
N ASP A 62 -10.48 75.74 31.66
CA ASP A 62 -11.77 76.39 31.37
C ASP A 62 -12.55 75.71 30.22
N ALA A 63 -13.59 74.95 30.56
CA ALA A 63 -14.41 74.17 29.63
C ALA A 63 -15.38 75.02 28.76
N ASN A 64 -15.26 76.34 28.81
CA ASN A 64 -16.05 77.30 28.03
C ASN A 64 -15.26 77.99 26.91
N ALA A 65 -14.01 77.60 26.64
CA ALA A 65 -13.33 78.01 25.42
C ALA A 65 -13.97 77.27 24.22
N PRO A 66 -14.63 77.97 23.26
CA PRO A 66 -15.25 77.34 22.09
C PRO A 66 -14.23 76.54 21.25
N GLN A 67 -12.96 76.90 21.35
CA GLN A 67 -11.82 76.28 20.67
C GLN A 67 -11.57 74.84 21.15
N LEU A 68 -11.74 74.56 22.45
CA LEU A 68 -11.45 73.25 23.03
C LEU A 68 -12.59 72.24 22.73
N ARG A 69 -13.84 72.70 22.68
CA ARG A 69 -15.00 71.87 22.33
C ARG A 69 -14.96 71.40 20.88
N GLU A 70 -14.52 72.27 19.97
CA GLU A 70 -14.34 71.88 18.56
C GLU A 70 -13.20 70.86 18.40
N LEU A 71 -12.09 71.02 19.12
CA LEU A 71 -10.98 70.06 19.11
C LEU A 71 -11.42 68.68 19.64
N VAL A 72 -12.20 68.64 20.72
CA VAL A 72 -12.73 67.39 21.30
C VAL A 72 -13.70 66.69 20.34
N ARG A 73 -14.60 67.44 19.67
CA ARG A 73 -15.52 66.87 18.66
C ARG A 73 -14.79 66.24 17.47
N VAL A 74 -13.67 66.85 17.07
CA VAL A 74 -12.81 66.30 16.02
C VAL A 74 -12.13 65.01 16.48
N LEU A 75 -11.54 65.00 17.67
CA LEU A 75 -10.80 63.84 18.21
C LEU A 75 -11.71 62.63 18.50
N ASP A 76 -12.96 62.86 18.90
CA ASP A 76 -13.95 61.80 19.14
C ASP A 76 -14.34 61.01 17.87
N ARG A 77 -14.14 61.63 16.70
CA ARG A 77 -14.37 61.01 15.39
C ARG A 77 -13.14 60.29 14.84
N MET A 78 -12.02 60.30 15.55
CA MET A 78 -10.79 59.68 15.08
C MET A 78 -10.67 58.25 15.59
N SER A 79 -10.17 57.34 14.75
CA SER A 79 -9.88 55.95 15.12
C SER A 79 -8.50 55.50 14.64
N ILE A 80 -7.88 54.54 15.32
CA ILE A 80 -6.61 53.93 14.95
C ILE A 80 -6.83 52.47 14.60
N VAL A 81 -6.28 52.06 13.47
CA VAL A 81 -6.10 50.66 13.11
C VAL A 81 -4.60 50.33 13.09
N VAL A 82 -4.21 49.26 13.78
CA VAL A 82 -2.84 48.72 13.73
C VAL A 82 -2.87 47.35 13.09
N VAL A 83 -2.17 47.18 11.97
CA VAL A 83 -2.04 45.91 11.26
C VAL A 83 -0.60 45.43 11.31
N ARG A 84 -0.38 44.19 11.77
CA ARG A 84 0.90 43.51 11.68
C ARG A 84 0.96 42.73 10.37
N VAL A 85 2.05 42.88 9.65
CA VAL A 85 2.36 42.08 8.44
C VAL A 85 3.68 41.36 8.67
N ARG A 86 3.77 40.09 8.28
CA ARG A 86 4.94 39.24 8.50
C ARG A 86 5.15 38.27 7.34
N ASN A 87 6.40 38.07 6.96
CA ASN A 87 6.79 36.94 6.12
C ASN A 87 6.84 35.67 6.99
N THR A 88 5.84 34.79 6.81
CA THR A 88 5.70 33.52 7.53
C THR A 88 6.26 32.33 6.73
N GLY A 89 6.69 32.57 5.50
CA GLY A 89 7.26 31.57 4.61
C GLY A 89 8.75 31.30 4.87
N THR A 90 9.30 30.41 4.05
CA THR A 90 10.73 30.04 4.07
C THR A 90 11.59 30.85 3.11
N TYR A 91 10.97 31.63 2.22
CA TYR A 91 11.63 32.44 1.20
C TYR A 91 11.44 33.94 1.45
N ASP A 92 12.33 34.74 0.89
CA ASP A 92 12.13 36.18 0.76
C ASP A 92 10.99 36.46 -0.23
N ILE A 93 10.34 37.61 -0.04
CA ILE A 93 9.30 38.11 -0.93
C ILE A 93 9.81 39.42 -1.50
N ASP A 94 10.07 39.46 -2.80
CA ASP A 94 10.52 40.65 -3.51
C ASP A 94 9.33 41.36 -4.18
N ALA A 95 9.54 42.58 -4.67
CA ALA A 95 8.47 43.43 -5.22
C ALA A 95 7.71 42.78 -6.39
N GLU A 96 8.43 42.04 -7.23
CA GLU A 96 7.92 41.31 -8.39
C GLU A 96 7.03 40.11 -8.02
N ASP A 97 7.10 39.63 -6.78
CA ASP A 97 6.29 38.51 -6.31
C ASP A 97 4.85 38.90 -6.03
N PHE A 98 4.52 40.19 -5.98
CA PHE A 98 3.16 40.64 -5.75
C PHE A 98 2.39 40.73 -7.07
N ALA A 99 1.58 39.70 -7.34
CA ALA A 99 0.60 39.73 -8.44
C ALA A 99 -0.45 40.84 -8.22
N LYS A 100 -0.82 41.08 -6.96
CA LYS A 100 -1.60 42.24 -6.53
C LYS A 100 -0.94 42.87 -5.29
N PRO A 101 -0.70 44.19 -5.30
CA PRO A 101 -0.06 44.88 -4.18
C PRO A 101 -0.91 44.79 -2.92
N LEU A 102 -0.26 44.72 -1.76
CA LEU A 102 -0.94 44.60 -0.48
C LEU A 102 -1.72 45.89 -0.17
N THR A 103 -3.03 45.75 -0.09
CA THR A 103 -4.00 46.84 -0.04
C THR A 103 -4.89 46.69 1.19
N PHE A 104 -5.07 47.78 1.93
CA PHE A 104 -5.94 47.88 3.11
C PHE A 104 -7.05 48.89 2.83
N THR A 105 -8.30 48.49 2.96
CA THR A 105 -9.47 49.38 2.85
C THR A 105 -10.27 49.40 4.13
N PHE A 106 -10.82 50.57 4.46
CA PHE A 106 -11.41 50.86 5.77
C PHE A 106 -12.92 51.15 5.73
N GLY A 107 -13.61 50.71 4.67
CA GLY A 107 -15.03 51.01 4.41
C GLY A 107 -15.22 52.49 4.07
N ASP A 108 -16.24 53.11 4.67
CA ASP A 108 -16.58 54.53 4.49
C ASP A 108 -15.73 55.46 5.39
N ARG A 109 -14.74 54.91 6.11
CA ARG A 109 -13.84 55.70 6.96
C ARG A 109 -12.78 56.40 6.14
N ILE A 110 -12.52 57.65 6.50
CA ILE A 110 -11.57 58.51 5.80
C ILE A 110 -10.18 58.30 6.39
N VAL A 111 -9.22 57.92 5.54
CA VAL A 111 -7.82 57.80 5.95
C VAL A 111 -7.22 59.19 6.16
N TRP A 112 -6.91 59.49 7.40
CA TRP A 112 -6.32 60.77 7.80
C TRP A 112 -4.80 60.73 7.76
N ASN A 113 -4.19 59.62 8.19
CA ASN A 113 -2.74 59.41 8.13
C ASN A 113 -2.42 57.91 8.18
N ALA A 114 -1.26 57.51 7.66
CA ALA A 114 -0.74 56.17 7.86
C ALA A 114 0.79 56.22 8.06
N ARG A 115 1.30 55.43 9.01
CA ARG A 115 2.73 55.35 9.30
C ARG A 115 3.13 53.95 9.73
N VAL A 116 4.38 53.60 9.47
CA VAL A 116 4.99 52.42 10.07
C VAL A 116 5.35 52.74 11.51
N SER A 117 4.73 52.02 12.44
CA SER A 117 4.95 52.19 13.89
C SER A 117 6.16 51.37 14.38
N GLU A 118 6.37 50.18 13.82
CA GLU A 118 7.46 49.27 14.18
C GLU A 118 7.86 48.47 12.94
N ALA A 119 9.15 48.27 12.72
CA ALA A 119 9.70 47.42 11.67
C ALA A 119 10.91 46.67 12.22
N GLY A 120 11.28 45.53 11.60
CA GLY A 120 12.43 44.73 12.02
C GLY A 120 13.79 45.44 11.83
N SER A 121 13.86 46.47 10.98
CA SER A 121 15.04 47.32 10.81
C SER A 121 14.61 48.73 10.34
N ASP A 122 15.52 49.71 10.44
CA ASP A 122 15.25 51.08 10.00
C ASP A 122 15.19 51.20 8.47
N GLU A 123 15.97 50.38 7.74
CA GLU A 123 15.91 50.32 6.27
C GLU A 123 14.54 49.85 5.79
N LEU A 124 13.99 48.80 6.41
CA LEU A 124 12.66 48.29 6.11
C LEU A 124 11.59 49.35 6.41
N LYS A 125 11.77 50.13 7.49
CA LYS A 125 10.85 51.22 7.85
C LYS A 125 10.81 52.30 6.79
N ASP A 126 11.96 52.68 6.23
CA ASP A 126 12.07 53.69 5.18
C ASP A 126 11.62 53.19 3.82
N GLU A 127 11.87 51.92 3.51
CA GLU A 127 11.31 51.25 2.34
C GLU A 127 9.78 51.25 2.37
N ILE A 128 9.17 50.83 3.48
CA ILE A 128 7.71 50.81 3.61
C ILE A 128 7.14 52.23 3.53
N ARG A 129 7.82 53.23 4.11
CA ARG A 129 7.40 54.64 3.99
C ARG A 129 7.37 55.13 2.54
N ARG A 130 8.31 54.69 1.70
CA ARG A 130 8.35 55.01 0.27
C ARG A 130 7.29 54.23 -0.53
N SER A 131 7.01 52.99 -0.14
CA SER A 131 6.00 52.14 -0.77
C SER A 131 4.55 52.58 -0.52
N LEU A 132 4.31 53.38 0.52
CA LEU A 132 2.97 53.68 1.02
C LEU A 132 2.24 54.72 0.16
N GLN A 133 1.13 54.30 -0.44
CA GLN A 133 0.27 55.14 -1.26
C GLN A 133 -1.17 55.17 -0.74
N PHE A 134 -1.83 56.31 -0.93
CA PHE A 134 -3.21 56.57 -0.51
C PHE A 134 -4.12 56.68 -1.73
N PHE A 135 -5.32 56.10 -1.65
CA PHE A 135 -6.30 56.12 -2.74
C PHE A 135 -7.74 56.31 -2.22
N GLY A 136 -8.59 56.88 -3.07
CA GLY A 136 -10.01 57.12 -2.79
C GLY A 136 -10.88 55.87 -2.86
N ALA A 137 -12.19 56.00 -2.59
CA ALA A 137 -13.13 54.90 -2.80
C ALA A 137 -13.19 54.60 -4.31
N GLU A 138 -13.07 53.33 -4.72
CA GLU A 138 -13.34 52.95 -6.11
C GLU A 138 -14.86 53.06 -6.37
N PRO A 139 -15.34 53.84 -7.36
CA PRO A 139 -16.69 53.67 -7.85
C PRO A 139 -16.76 52.40 -8.73
N GLY A 140 -17.97 51.84 -8.86
CA GLY A 140 -18.23 50.69 -9.74
C GLY A 140 -17.80 50.91 -11.20
N PRO A 141 -17.90 49.86 -12.06
CA PRO A 141 -17.12 49.69 -13.29
C PRO A 141 -17.42 50.63 -14.48
N ARG A 142 -18.02 51.81 -14.25
CA ARG A 142 -18.28 52.82 -15.29
C ARG A 142 -17.86 54.21 -14.82
N GLU A 143 -16.56 54.45 -14.69
CA GLU A 143 -15.97 55.79 -14.74
C GLU A 143 -14.44 55.66 -14.89
N THR A 144 -13.98 55.72 -16.15
CA THR A 144 -12.60 55.40 -16.53
C THR A 144 -11.70 56.64 -16.65
N ASP A 145 -12.24 57.86 -16.53
CA ASP A 145 -11.53 59.09 -16.91
C ASP A 145 -11.09 60.00 -15.73
N LEU A 146 -11.23 59.58 -14.47
CA LEU A 146 -10.70 60.30 -13.28
C LEU A 146 -9.51 59.58 -12.62
N ARG A 147 -8.78 58.76 -13.39
CA ARG A 147 -7.87 57.71 -12.86
C ARG A 147 -6.51 58.16 -12.34
N GLU A 148 -6.17 59.44 -12.41
CA GLU A 148 -4.86 59.96 -11.96
C GLU A 148 -4.94 61.01 -10.82
N SER A 149 -6.12 61.54 -10.52
CA SER A 149 -6.27 62.69 -9.60
C SER A 149 -6.43 62.35 -8.12
N SER A 150 -6.60 61.07 -7.76
CA SER A 150 -6.91 60.62 -6.39
C SER A 150 -5.79 59.90 -5.65
N ARG A 151 -4.65 59.63 -6.32
CA ARG A 151 -3.45 59.02 -5.70
C ARG A 151 -2.59 60.08 -5.02
N ALA A 152 -2.17 59.83 -3.79
CA ALA A 152 -1.28 60.73 -3.06
C ALA A 152 -0.16 59.96 -2.35
N SER A 153 1.03 60.54 -2.35
CA SER A 153 2.17 60.07 -1.56
C SER A 153 2.10 60.59 -0.12
N LEU A 154 2.79 59.93 0.80
CA LEU A 154 2.82 60.32 2.22
C LEU A 154 3.22 61.80 2.45
N PRO A 155 4.22 62.39 1.74
CA PRO A 155 4.53 63.82 1.85
C PRO A 155 3.37 64.72 1.42
N THR A 156 2.66 64.38 0.34
CA THR A 156 1.51 65.14 -0.16
C THR A 156 0.34 65.11 0.83
N VAL A 157 0.06 63.95 1.43
CA VAL A 157 -0.94 63.80 2.50
C VAL A 157 -0.57 64.66 3.70
N ARG A 158 0.69 64.65 4.13
CA ARG A 158 1.17 65.45 5.28
C ARG A 158 1.14 66.95 5.03
N ALA A 159 1.56 67.41 3.85
CA ALA A 159 1.51 68.83 3.50
C ALA A 159 0.06 69.35 3.51
N ARG A 160 -0.89 68.56 3.00
CA ARG A 160 -2.33 68.88 3.03
C ARG A 160 -2.91 68.78 4.44
N MET A 161 -2.47 67.82 5.25
CA MET A 161 -2.85 67.73 6.66
C MET A 161 -2.39 68.96 7.46
N ALA A 162 -1.16 69.45 7.22
CA ALA A 162 -0.68 70.68 7.82
C ALA A 162 -1.53 71.89 7.41
N GLN A 163 -1.98 71.96 6.15
CA GLN A 163 -2.94 72.97 5.69
C GLN A 163 -4.31 72.84 6.35
N ARG A 164 -4.85 71.63 6.54
CA ARG A 164 -6.13 71.38 7.26
C ARG A 164 -6.05 71.75 8.74
N VAL A 165 -4.94 71.43 9.41
CA VAL A 165 -4.70 71.79 10.81
C VAL A 165 -4.46 73.30 10.96
N ALA A 166 -3.77 73.93 10.02
CA ALA A 166 -3.61 75.39 10.01
C ALA A 166 -4.95 76.13 9.81
N ARG A 167 -5.87 75.57 9.00
CA ARG A 167 -7.25 76.07 8.87
C ARG A 167 -8.05 75.93 10.18
N TRP A 168 -7.81 74.88 10.98
CA TRP A 168 -8.36 74.77 12.34
C TRP A 168 -7.84 75.84 13.31
N GLY A 169 -6.62 76.34 13.10
CA GLY A 169 -6.08 77.47 13.87
C GLY A 169 -6.83 78.79 13.66
N GLY A 170 -7.64 78.89 12.60
CA GLY A 170 -8.49 80.04 12.28
C GLY A 170 -9.98 79.78 12.53
N LEU A 171 -10.36 79.38 13.75
CA LEU A 171 -11.68 79.49 14.42
C LEU A 171 -13.00 79.25 13.65
N ALA A 172 -12.99 78.62 12.48
CA ALA A 172 -14.18 78.05 11.85
C ALA A 172 -13.80 76.72 11.18
N VAL A 173 -14.34 75.61 11.68
CA VAL A 173 -14.32 74.33 10.97
C VAL A 173 -15.34 74.45 9.83
N ALA A 174 -14.95 75.11 8.74
CA ALA A 174 -15.71 75.02 7.51
C ALA A 174 -15.67 73.56 7.01
N ALA A 175 -16.80 73.07 6.51
CA ALA A 175 -16.84 71.81 5.76
C ALA A 175 -15.74 71.83 4.68
N ASP A 176 -15.08 70.68 4.46
CA ASP A 176 -14.03 70.54 3.44
C ASP A 176 -14.58 71.08 2.10
N PRO A 177 -13.88 71.99 1.39
CA PRO A 177 -14.40 72.60 0.17
C PRO A 177 -14.74 71.52 -0.88
N PRO A 178 -15.80 71.71 -1.68
CA PRO A 178 -16.23 70.71 -2.66
C PRO A 178 -15.09 70.47 -3.67
N GLY A 179 -14.63 69.20 -3.75
CA GLY A 179 -13.56 68.77 -4.65
C GLY A 179 -12.25 68.33 -3.98
N GLU A 180 -12.13 68.30 -2.65
CA GLU A 180 -10.94 67.71 -1.99
C GLU A 180 -10.92 66.17 -2.10
N PRO A 181 -9.77 65.54 -2.44
CA PRO A 181 -9.68 64.08 -2.55
C PRO A 181 -9.79 63.43 -1.16
N VAL A 182 -10.74 62.51 -1.02
CA VAL A 182 -10.98 61.71 0.20
C VAL A 182 -10.42 60.31 -0.01
N TRP A 183 -9.55 59.87 0.89
CA TRP A 183 -8.92 58.54 0.83
C TRP A 183 -9.65 57.54 1.72
N HIS A 184 -9.87 56.33 1.23
CA HIS A 184 -10.56 55.24 1.96
C HIS A 184 -9.68 53.99 2.13
N GLY A 185 -8.47 54.02 1.57
CA GLY A 185 -7.53 52.90 1.65
C GLY A 185 -6.08 53.32 1.50
N VAL A 186 -5.20 52.39 1.90
CA VAL A 186 -3.75 52.49 1.73
C VAL A 186 -3.21 51.23 1.06
N ARG A 187 -2.20 51.39 0.22
CA ARG A 187 -1.57 50.30 -0.53
C ARG A 187 -0.06 50.41 -0.41
N LEU A 188 0.62 49.26 -0.40
CA LEU A 188 2.08 49.18 -0.41
C LEU A 188 2.54 48.73 -1.81
N GLU A 189 3.19 49.64 -2.54
CA GLU A 189 3.77 49.36 -3.87
C GLU A 189 5.26 49.05 -3.76
N ASN A 190 5.75 48.07 -4.52
CA ASN A 190 7.15 47.65 -4.49
C ASN A 190 7.64 47.20 -3.10
N LEU A 191 6.77 46.56 -2.32
CA LEU A 191 7.12 46.03 -1.00
C LEU A 191 8.09 44.84 -1.14
N THR A 192 9.22 44.88 -0.46
CA THR A 192 10.03 43.67 -0.22
C THR A 192 9.99 43.29 1.26
N LEU A 193 10.03 41.99 1.54
CA LEU A 193 10.01 41.45 2.90
C LEU A 193 10.83 40.18 2.99
N ARG A 194 12.02 40.30 3.60
CA ARG A 194 12.93 39.16 3.82
C ARG A 194 12.32 38.16 4.81
N ARG A 195 12.81 36.93 4.77
CA ARG A 195 12.38 35.84 5.64
C ARG A 195 12.36 36.28 7.12
N LYS A 196 11.28 35.95 7.83
CA LYS A 196 11.01 36.30 9.25
C LYS A 196 10.84 37.80 9.54
N GLN A 197 11.02 38.71 8.57
CA GLN A 197 10.76 40.12 8.77
C GLN A 197 9.26 40.39 9.00
N LYS A 198 9.00 41.45 9.76
CA LYS A 198 7.66 41.90 10.12
C LYS A 198 7.65 43.41 10.31
N PHE A 199 6.49 44.02 10.11
CA PHE A 199 6.24 45.42 10.43
C PHE A 199 4.82 45.63 10.93
N LYS A 200 4.59 46.78 11.57
CA LYS A 200 3.29 47.22 12.05
C LYS A 200 2.90 48.53 11.37
N LEU A 201 1.87 48.49 10.56
CA LEU A 201 1.26 49.65 9.94
C LEU A 201 0.20 50.24 10.89
N LEU A 202 0.35 51.50 11.25
CA LEU A 202 -0.62 52.27 12.04
C LEU A 202 -1.33 53.25 11.11
N VAL A 203 -2.64 53.11 11.01
CA VAL A 203 -3.50 53.97 10.19
C VAL A 203 -4.43 54.74 11.11
N VAL A 204 -4.44 56.05 10.95
CA VAL A 204 -5.33 56.99 11.63
C VAL A 204 -6.47 57.32 10.67
N LEU A 205 -7.70 57.14 11.15
CA LEU A 205 -8.93 57.25 10.38
C LEU A 205 -9.86 58.27 11.02
N ARG A 206 -10.77 58.85 10.22
CA ARG A 206 -11.90 59.67 10.66
C ARG A 206 -13.21 58.97 10.27
N GLU A 207 -14.13 58.85 11.20
CA GLU A 207 -15.47 58.30 10.96
C GLU A 207 -16.33 59.27 10.10
N PRO A 208 -17.26 58.78 9.26
CA PRO A 208 -18.06 59.60 8.34
C PRO A 208 -19.05 60.54 9.06
N ASP A 209 -19.36 61.69 8.46
CA ASP A 209 -20.11 62.78 9.10
C ASP A 209 -21.57 62.45 9.47
N GLY A 210 -22.16 61.41 8.85
CA GLY A 210 -23.52 60.93 9.14
C GLY A 210 -23.62 59.96 10.33
N ASN A 211 -22.50 59.58 10.96
CA ASN A 211 -22.47 58.65 12.09
C ASN A 211 -22.74 59.40 13.42
N SER A 212 -24.01 59.66 13.72
CA SER A 212 -24.44 60.39 14.93
C SER A 212 -24.44 59.55 16.22
N THR A 213 -24.23 58.23 16.12
CA THR A 213 -24.30 57.29 17.26
C THR A 213 -22.95 57.00 17.92
N GLY A 214 -21.85 57.47 17.33
CA GLY A 214 -20.50 57.27 17.90
C GLY A 214 -19.98 55.83 17.79
N GLU A 215 -20.59 54.97 16.98
CA GLU A 215 -20.14 53.60 16.79
C GLU A 215 -18.88 53.52 15.93
N LEU A 216 -17.95 52.62 16.29
CA LEU A 216 -16.69 52.41 15.57
C LEU A 216 -16.90 51.53 14.32
N GLY A 217 -16.47 52.01 13.14
CA GLY A 217 -16.45 51.20 11.93
C GLY A 217 -15.55 49.94 12.07
N LYS A 218 -16.11 48.76 11.83
CA LYS A 218 -15.40 47.47 11.97
C LYS A 218 -14.78 46.97 10.67
N ASP A 219 -15.07 47.62 9.55
CA ASP A 219 -14.63 47.18 8.23
C ASP A 219 -13.15 47.48 8.00
N VAL A 220 -12.33 46.43 8.05
CA VAL A 220 -10.94 46.42 7.59
C VAL A 220 -10.79 45.24 6.64
N LYS A 221 -10.71 45.51 5.35
CA LYS A 221 -10.45 44.48 4.33
C LYS A 221 -9.01 44.58 3.87
N VAL A 222 -8.33 43.43 3.83
CA VAL A 222 -6.95 43.32 3.35
C VAL A 222 -6.96 42.44 2.10
N VAL A 223 -6.44 42.98 1.00
CA VAL A 223 -6.37 42.30 -0.28
C VAL A 223 -4.93 42.33 -0.75
N GLY A 224 -4.39 41.19 -1.15
CA GLY A 224 -3.05 41.06 -1.73
C GLY A 224 -2.88 39.64 -2.25
N ASP A 225 -2.08 39.48 -3.30
CA ASP A 225 -1.86 38.17 -3.91
C ASP A 225 -0.39 38.02 -4.31
N LEU A 226 0.14 36.82 -4.09
CA LEU A 226 1.53 36.48 -4.41
C LEU A 226 1.54 35.59 -5.65
N ALA A 227 2.34 35.97 -6.64
CA ALA A 227 2.60 35.17 -7.83
C ALA A 227 3.24 33.82 -7.45
N GLY A 228 3.00 32.78 -8.27
CA GLY A 228 3.63 31.48 -8.12
C GLY A 228 3.31 30.76 -6.80
N ALA A 229 2.10 30.18 -6.68
CA ALA A 229 1.64 29.37 -5.54
C ALA A 229 1.86 30.00 -4.13
N GLY A 230 2.13 31.30 -4.05
CA GLY A 230 2.28 32.05 -2.82
C GLY A 230 0.91 32.32 -2.19
N ILE A 231 0.89 32.53 -0.86
CA ILE A 231 -0.37 32.71 -0.13
C ILE A 231 -0.28 33.92 0.81
N VAL A 232 -1.27 34.81 0.72
CA VAL A 232 -1.54 35.85 1.72
C VAL A 232 -2.70 35.38 2.61
N HIS A 233 -2.51 35.33 3.93
CA HIS A 233 -3.54 34.83 4.85
C HIS A 233 -3.64 35.64 6.14
N ASP A 234 -4.84 35.65 6.74
CA ASP A 234 -5.09 36.23 8.06
C ASP A 234 -4.63 35.25 9.16
N GLU A 235 -3.79 35.70 10.10
CA GLU A 235 -3.26 34.88 11.20
C GLU A 235 -4.24 34.73 12.39
N ARG A 236 -5.54 34.99 12.20
CA ARG A 236 -6.54 34.67 13.23
C ARG A 236 -6.51 33.18 13.54
N PRO A 237 -6.53 32.77 14.83
CA PRO A 237 -6.61 31.36 15.18
C PRO A 237 -8.01 30.84 14.82
N GLU A 238 -8.17 30.28 13.62
CA GLU A 238 -9.39 29.55 13.26
C GLU A 238 -9.45 28.26 14.09
N ARG A 239 -10.43 28.17 15.00
CA ARG A 239 -10.77 26.95 15.73
C ARG A 239 -11.50 25.94 14.83
N ARG A 240 -10.93 25.59 13.68
CA ARG A 240 -11.46 24.48 12.85
C ARG A 240 -10.57 23.25 13.07
N LEU A 241 -11.19 22.08 13.18
CA LEU A 241 -10.48 20.80 13.19
C LEU A 241 -9.57 20.76 11.96
N THR A 242 -8.26 20.87 12.19
CA THR A 242 -7.29 20.82 11.12
C THR A 242 -7.30 19.41 10.54
N LEU A 243 -7.32 19.28 9.22
CA LEU A 243 -7.19 18.01 8.48
C LEU A 243 -6.18 17.02 9.11
N PRO A 244 -4.99 17.43 9.58
CA PRO A 244 -4.06 16.56 10.32
C PRO A 244 -4.60 15.88 11.58
N ARG A 245 -5.55 16.50 12.30
CA ARG A 245 -6.17 15.90 13.50
C ARG A 245 -7.19 14.82 13.13
N LEU A 246 -7.90 15.00 12.01
CA LEU A 246 -8.84 14.01 11.48
C LEU A 246 -8.09 12.78 10.94
N THR A 247 -7.02 12.99 10.16
CA THR A 247 -6.23 11.89 9.61
C THR A 247 -5.49 11.12 10.71
N GLY A 248 -4.97 11.82 11.74
CA GLY A 248 -4.35 11.18 12.90
C GLY A 248 -5.33 10.35 13.74
N GLY A 249 -6.56 10.85 13.95
CA GLY A 249 -7.59 10.11 14.67
C GLY A 249 -8.04 8.83 13.94
N LEU A 250 -8.19 8.91 12.61
CA LEU A 250 -8.53 7.75 11.79
C LEU A 250 -7.42 6.69 11.81
N ALA A 251 -6.15 7.12 11.73
CA ALA A 251 -5.01 6.21 11.74
C ALA A 251 -4.88 5.48 13.11
N ALA A 252 -5.12 6.17 14.22
CA ALA A 252 -5.13 5.56 15.56
C ALA A 252 -6.26 4.52 15.71
N LEU A 253 -7.44 4.82 15.17
CA LEU A 253 -8.59 3.90 15.20
C LEU A 253 -8.32 2.64 14.37
N LEU A 254 -7.75 2.78 13.17
CA LEU A 254 -7.35 1.65 12.32
C LEU A 254 -6.26 0.79 12.98
N ALA A 255 -5.28 1.41 13.66
CA ALA A 255 -4.24 0.67 14.38
C ALA A 255 -4.81 -0.11 15.58
N ALA A 256 -5.71 0.50 16.35
CA ALA A 256 -6.38 -0.17 17.47
C ALA A 256 -7.20 -1.38 17.01
N VAL A 257 -7.93 -1.24 15.91
CA VAL A 257 -8.68 -2.34 15.28
C VAL A 257 -7.76 -3.47 14.83
N LEU A 258 -6.62 -3.16 14.22
CA LEU A 258 -5.64 -4.17 13.81
C LEU A 258 -5.08 -4.95 15.00
N VAL A 259 -4.70 -4.27 16.09
CA VAL A 259 -4.22 -4.92 17.32
C VAL A 259 -5.30 -5.81 17.92
N LEU A 260 -6.55 -5.34 17.95
CA LEU A 260 -7.69 -6.09 18.46
C LEU A 260 -7.94 -7.38 17.66
N VAL A 261 -7.78 -7.30 16.34
CA VAL A 261 -7.88 -8.45 15.44
C VAL A 261 -6.72 -9.42 15.64
N LEU A 262 -5.52 -8.98 15.98
CA LEU A 262 -4.38 -9.88 16.21
C LEU A 262 -4.39 -10.54 17.59
N ALA A 263 -5.03 -9.91 18.59
CA ALA A 263 -5.01 -10.38 19.99
C ALA A 263 -5.97 -11.55 20.29
N TRP A 264 -6.95 -11.84 19.41
CA TRP A 264 -7.89 -12.94 19.60
C TRP A 264 -7.85 -13.91 18.42
N PRO A 265 -7.11 -15.04 18.50
CA PRO A 265 -7.25 -16.10 17.51
C PRO A 265 -8.72 -16.57 17.50
N PRO A 266 -9.29 -16.93 16.33
CA PRO A 266 -10.62 -17.50 16.33
C PRO A 266 -10.57 -18.86 17.03
N ASP A 267 -11.60 -19.18 17.82
CA ASP A 267 -11.97 -20.58 17.99
C ASP A 267 -12.49 -21.03 16.62
N SER A 268 -11.60 -21.60 15.82
CA SER A 268 -11.85 -22.04 14.45
C SER A 268 -12.57 -23.38 14.44
N THR A 269 -13.64 -23.55 15.21
CA THR A 269 -14.57 -24.64 14.91
C THR A 269 -15.36 -24.24 13.67
N ASP A 270 -14.83 -24.56 12.49
CA ASP A 270 -15.60 -24.60 11.28
C ASP A 270 -16.73 -25.62 11.50
N ALA A 271 -17.96 -25.15 11.64
CA ALA A 271 -19.12 -26.00 11.97
C ALA A 271 -19.40 -27.07 10.88
N THR A 272 -18.74 -26.98 9.72
CA THR A 272 -18.82 -27.97 8.65
C THR A 272 -17.81 -29.11 8.80
N VAL A 273 -16.80 -28.97 9.67
CA VAL A 273 -15.77 -29.98 9.94
C VAL A 273 -16.19 -30.87 11.11
N ALA A 274 -16.31 -32.17 10.84
CA ALA A 274 -16.56 -33.15 11.89
C ALA A 274 -15.26 -33.44 12.64
N CYS A 275 -15.15 -33.06 13.91
CA CYS A 275 -13.95 -33.29 14.72
C CYS A 275 -13.97 -34.58 15.53
N ALA A 276 -12.80 -35.19 15.71
CA ALA A 276 -12.53 -36.28 16.65
C ALA A 276 -11.13 -36.08 17.25
N SER A 277 -10.94 -36.52 18.49
CA SER A 277 -9.68 -36.39 19.21
C SER A 277 -8.76 -37.60 19.01
N GLY A 278 -7.46 -37.42 19.24
CA GLY A 278 -6.46 -38.49 19.26
C GLY A 278 -5.30 -38.24 18.31
N THR A 279 -4.56 -39.31 17.97
CA THR A 279 -3.41 -39.23 17.07
C THR A 279 -3.59 -40.16 15.88
N LEU A 280 -3.32 -39.65 14.69
CA LEU A 280 -3.34 -40.38 13.43
C LEU A 280 -1.97 -40.23 12.75
N ARG A 281 -1.38 -41.35 12.33
CA ARG A 281 -0.13 -41.34 11.58
C ARG A 281 -0.43 -41.56 10.09
N VAL A 282 0.06 -40.67 9.24
CA VAL A 282 -0.08 -40.73 7.78
C VAL A 282 1.30 -40.82 7.16
N GLU A 283 1.57 -41.90 6.41
CA GLU A 283 2.89 -42.13 5.80
C GLU A 283 2.80 -42.49 4.32
N GLY A 284 3.93 -42.61 3.62
CA GLY A 284 3.98 -43.13 2.25
C GLY A 284 4.39 -42.11 1.20
N SER A 285 3.57 -41.92 0.16
CA SER A 285 3.85 -41.12 -1.05
C SER A 285 4.53 -39.79 -0.75
N SER A 286 5.83 -39.71 -1.06
CA SER A 286 6.62 -38.48 -0.92
C SER A 286 6.15 -37.37 -1.87
N VAL A 287 5.44 -37.74 -2.94
CA VAL A 287 4.94 -36.80 -3.95
C VAL A 287 3.77 -36.00 -3.36
N PHE A 288 2.84 -36.69 -2.71
CA PHE A 288 1.64 -36.06 -2.17
C PHE A 288 1.77 -35.61 -0.71
N MET A 289 2.80 -36.07 0.01
CA MET A 289 2.99 -35.77 1.44
C MET A 289 2.97 -34.26 1.77
N PRO A 290 3.60 -33.36 1.00
CA PRO A 290 3.52 -31.91 1.29
C PRO A 290 2.08 -31.37 1.24
N THR A 291 1.28 -31.85 0.29
CA THR A 291 -0.15 -31.50 0.20
C THR A 291 -0.93 -32.09 1.37
N MET A 292 -0.65 -33.34 1.74
CA MET A 292 -1.31 -33.98 2.88
C MET A 292 -0.98 -33.29 4.20
N ALA A 293 0.26 -32.87 4.41
CA ALA A 293 0.66 -32.10 5.58
C ALA A 293 -0.13 -30.78 5.67
N ALA A 294 -0.29 -30.06 4.55
CA ALA A 294 -1.11 -28.85 4.53
C ALA A 294 -2.60 -29.13 4.81
N ILE A 295 -3.14 -30.27 4.38
CA ILE A 295 -4.51 -30.70 4.68
C ILE A 295 -4.66 -31.09 6.15
N ALA A 296 -3.67 -31.79 6.71
CA ALA A 296 -3.58 -32.14 8.14
C ALA A 296 -3.57 -30.88 9.00
N ASP A 297 -2.69 -29.90 8.71
CA ASP A 297 -2.61 -28.63 9.42
C ASP A 297 -3.96 -27.89 9.43
N GLN A 298 -4.69 -27.90 8.30
CA GLN A 298 -6.02 -27.29 8.24
C GLN A 298 -7.05 -28.02 9.10
N TYR A 299 -7.00 -29.35 9.11
CA TYR A 299 -7.90 -30.15 9.94
C TYR A 299 -7.61 -29.94 11.43
N GLU A 300 -6.35 -29.91 11.85
CA GLU A 300 -5.95 -29.63 13.24
C GLU A 300 -6.35 -28.22 13.70
N GLN A 301 -6.27 -27.22 12.83
CA GLN A 301 -6.78 -25.88 13.11
C GLN A 301 -8.29 -25.89 13.36
N ALA A 302 -9.03 -26.75 12.65
CA ALA A 302 -10.47 -26.92 12.85
C ALA A 302 -10.80 -27.77 14.09
N CYS A 303 -9.91 -28.71 14.43
CA CYS A 303 -10.09 -29.73 15.45
C CYS A 303 -8.86 -29.78 16.39
N PRO A 304 -8.77 -28.88 17.39
CA PRO A 304 -7.57 -28.73 18.22
C PRO A 304 -7.15 -29.97 19.04
N ASP A 305 -8.08 -30.89 19.29
CA ASP A 305 -7.82 -32.15 20.01
C ASP A 305 -7.34 -33.29 19.09
N ALA A 306 -7.23 -33.03 17.78
CA ALA A 306 -6.69 -33.95 16.81
C ALA A 306 -5.19 -33.69 16.57
N THR A 307 -4.42 -34.75 16.39
CA THR A 307 -3.04 -34.68 15.92
C THR A 307 -2.85 -35.65 14.76
N VAL A 308 -2.42 -35.15 13.61
CA VAL A 308 -2.17 -35.90 12.38
C VAL A 308 -0.71 -35.74 12.01
N THR A 309 0.10 -36.77 12.27
CA THR A 309 1.52 -36.75 11.92
C THR A 309 1.72 -37.27 10.50
N THR A 310 2.53 -36.57 9.70
CA THR A 310 2.79 -36.91 8.29
C THR A 310 4.26 -37.24 8.05
N SER A 311 4.57 -38.36 7.38
CA SER A 311 5.95 -38.76 7.06
C SER A 311 6.10 -39.35 5.66
N ALA A 312 7.03 -38.83 4.86
CA ALA A 312 7.34 -39.36 3.53
C ALA A 312 8.26 -40.58 3.63
N THR A 313 7.68 -41.79 3.55
CA THR A 313 8.43 -43.07 3.64
C THR A 313 8.51 -43.83 2.32
N GLY A 314 7.74 -43.43 1.30
CA GLY A 314 7.59 -44.14 0.04
C GLY A 314 6.32 -44.98 0.00
N SER A 315 5.66 -44.98 -1.16
CA SER A 315 4.31 -45.54 -1.35
C SER A 315 4.22 -47.03 -1.03
N ILE A 316 5.21 -47.82 -1.47
CA ILE A 316 5.22 -49.27 -1.29
C ILE A 316 5.49 -49.61 0.19
N GLN A 317 6.46 -48.93 0.81
CA GLN A 317 6.76 -49.09 2.22
C GLN A 317 5.56 -48.73 3.10
N GLY A 318 4.94 -47.57 2.86
CA GLY A 318 3.78 -47.12 3.63
C GLY A 318 2.63 -48.12 3.59
N VAL A 319 2.29 -48.64 2.41
CA VAL A 319 1.22 -49.65 2.27
C VAL A 319 1.60 -50.96 2.98
N ARG A 320 2.85 -51.41 2.87
CA ARG A 320 3.35 -52.59 3.59
C ARG A 320 3.23 -52.43 5.11
N GLU A 321 3.54 -51.24 5.62
CA GLU A 321 3.41 -50.92 7.05
C GLU A 321 1.94 -50.91 7.51
N VAL A 322 1.00 -50.40 6.70
CA VAL A 322 -0.43 -50.47 7.01
C VAL A 322 -0.95 -51.91 7.06
N VAL A 323 -0.50 -52.77 6.15
CA VAL A 323 -0.89 -54.20 6.14
C VAL A 323 -0.37 -54.92 7.38
N GLY A 324 0.85 -54.60 7.84
CA GLY A 324 1.48 -55.22 9.01
C GLY A 324 1.20 -54.55 10.36
N GLY A 325 0.65 -53.33 10.35
CA GLY A 325 0.58 -52.44 11.51
C GLY A 325 -0.71 -52.49 12.33
N GLU A 326 -0.77 -51.65 13.37
CA GLU A 326 -1.94 -51.47 14.24
C GLU A 326 -2.90 -50.39 13.72
N GLU A 327 -4.08 -50.27 14.33
CA GLU A 327 -5.03 -49.19 14.04
C GLU A 327 -4.40 -47.80 14.33
N GLY A 328 -4.89 -46.75 13.65
CA GLY A 328 -4.35 -45.39 13.80
C GLY A 328 -3.22 -45.03 12.83
N MET A 329 -2.96 -45.89 11.83
CA MET A 329 -2.06 -45.61 10.71
C MET A 329 -2.81 -45.62 9.38
N VAL A 330 -2.42 -44.70 8.51
CA VAL A 330 -2.88 -44.58 7.13
C VAL A 330 -1.66 -44.44 6.21
N ALA A 331 -1.73 -45.01 5.01
CA ALA A 331 -0.70 -44.85 4.00
C ALA A 331 -1.22 -44.14 2.76
N LEU A 332 -0.37 -43.31 2.18
CA LEU A 332 -0.52 -42.69 0.89
C LEU A 332 0.31 -43.46 -0.15
N SER A 333 -0.25 -43.65 -1.33
CA SER A 333 0.46 -44.26 -2.45
C SER A 333 0.05 -43.61 -3.77
N ASP A 334 1.05 -43.13 -4.50
CA ASP A 334 0.92 -42.61 -5.85
C ASP A 334 0.81 -43.73 -6.89
N GLY A 335 -0.29 -44.48 -6.80
CA GLY A 335 -0.57 -45.65 -7.60
C GLY A 335 -1.30 -46.71 -6.79
N LYS A 336 -2.13 -47.49 -7.48
CA LYS A 336 -2.83 -48.60 -6.86
C LYS A 336 -1.83 -49.71 -6.54
N GLN A 337 -1.86 -50.18 -5.29
CA GLN A 337 -1.08 -51.31 -4.81
C GLN A 337 -1.95 -52.56 -4.83
N ASP A 338 -1.36 -53.69 -5.22
CA ASP A 338 -2.05 -54.99 -5.28
C ASP A 338 -2.03 -55.66 -3.90
N VAL A 339 -2.90 -55.17 -3.01
CA VAL A 339 -3.03 -55.63 -1.63
C VAL A 339 -4.51 -55.90 -1.32
N GLU A 340 -4.79 -57.08 -0.76
CA GLU A 340 -6.13 -57.47 -0.34
C GLU A 340 -6.36 -57.19 1.16
N GLY A 341 -7.62 -57.13 1.56
CA GLY A 341 -8.00 -57.02 2.98
C GLY A 341 -7.70 -55.67 3.62
N VAL A 342 -7.48 -54.64 2.81
CA VAL A 342 -7.29 -53.24 3.26
C VAL A 342 -8.41 -52.36 2.74
N PHE A 343 -8.69 -51.29 3.47
CA PHE A 343 -9.54 -50.20 2.98
C PHE A 343 -8.74 -49.32 2.03
N THR A 344 -9.37 -48.90 0.93
CA THR A 344 -8.75 -48.06 -0.09
C THR A 344 -9.67 -46.93 -0.49
N GLN A 345 -9.12 -45.72 -0.55
CA GLN A 345 -9.84 -44.51 -0.96
C GLN A 345 -9.03 -43.71 -1.97
N GLN A 346 -9.66 -43.27 -3.05
CA GLN A 346 -9.05 -42.38 -4.05
C GLN A 346 -9.10 -40.92 -3.59
N LEU A 347 -7.98 -40.20 -3.75
CA LEU A 347 -7.87 -38.79 -3.36
C LEU A 347 -7.81 -37.85 -4.55
N ALA A 348 -6.77 -37.99 -5.39
CA ALA A 348 -6.52 -37.07 -6.48
C ALA A 348 -5.73 -37.72 -7.61
N ILE A 349 -5.84 -37.18 -8.82
CA ILE A 349 -4.99 -37.55 -9.94
C ILE A 349 -3.65 -36.85 -9.79
N VAL A 350 -2.59 -37.63 -9.96
CA VAL A 350 -1.22 -37.18 -9.99
C VAL A 350 -0.67 -37.36 -11.40
N VAL A 351 -0.18 -36.27 -11.97
CA VAL A 351 0.43 -36.24 -13.30
C VAL A 351 1.94 -36.12 -13.12
N TYR A 352 2.69 -36.93 -13.86
CA TYR A 352 4.14 -36.88 -13.86
C TYR A 352 4.66 -36.43 -15.21
N HIS A 353 5.85 -35.85 -15.22
CA HIS A 353 6.59 -35.56 -16.43
C HIS A 353 7.95 -36.24 -16.41
N VAL A 354 8.42 -36.58 -17.60
CA VAL A 354 9.85 -36.83 -17.81
C VAL A 354 10.53 -35.48 -17.96
N VAL A 355 11.63 -35.29 -17.25
CA VAL A 355 12.28 -34.00 -17.08
C VAL A 355 13.76 -34.14 -17.37
N VAL A 356 14.32 -33.16 -18.06
CA VAL A 356 15.75 -33.07 -18.34
C VAL A 356 16.33 -31.75 -17.83
N HIS A 357 17.62 -31.74 -17.53
CA HIS A 357 18.35 -30.49 -17.28
C HIS A 357 18.27 -29.58 -18.52
N SER A 358 18.22 -28.26 -18.31
CA SER A 358 18.08 -27.29 -19.40
C SER A 358 19.21 -27.35 -20.45
N SER A 359 20.41 -27.80 -20.06
CA SER A 359 21.55 -28.01 -20.98
C SER A 359 21.32 -29.08 -22.06
N VAL A 360 20.30 -29.94 -21.90
CA VAL A 360 19.95 -30.94 -22.92
C VAL A 360 19.35 -30.28 -24.16
N GLY A 361 18.58 -29.20 -24.00
CA GLY A 361 17.99 -28.48 -25.14
C GLY A 361 16.96 -29.28 -25.95
N LEU A 362 16.26 -30.23 -25.32
CA LEU A 362 15.13 -30.95 -25.89
C LEU A 362 13.84 -30.58 -25.14
N ASP A 363 12.74 -30.55 -25.88
CA ASP A 363 11.36 -30.29 -25.45
C ASP A 363 10.42 -31.47 -25.74
N THR A 364 10.87 -32.43 -26.55
CA THR A 364 10.13 -33.65 -26.91
C THR A 364 11.04 -34.85 -26.97
N ILE A 365 10.49 -36.01 -26.62
CA ILE A 365 11.14 -37.31 -26.83
C ILE A 365 10.08 -38.37 -27.15
N THR A 366 10.44 -39.35 -27.97
CA THR A 366 9.56 -40.51 -28.17
C THR A 366 9.70 -41.51 -27.02
N VAL A 367 8.64 -42.26 -26.72
CA VAL A 367 8.70 -43.33 -25.71
C VAL A 367 9.75 -44.39 -26.09
N ALA A 368 9.94 -44.65 -27.39
CA ALA A 368 10.98 -45.55 -27.88
C ALA A 368 12.40 -45.06 -27.57
N GLN A 369 12.68 -43.77 -27.81
CA GLN A 369 13.97 -43.17 -27.44
C GLN A 369 14.19 -43.19 -25.93
N LEU A 370 13.16 -42.85 -25.15
CA LEU A 370 13.22 -42.88 -23.69
C LEU A 370 13.55 -44.28 -23.16
N ARG A 371 12.91 -45.32 -23.70
CA ARG A 371 13.26 -46.72 -23.40
C ARG A 371 14.71 -47.04 -23.77
N GLY A 372 15.17 -46.56 -24.93
CA GLY A 372 16.56 -46.71 -25.35
C GLY A 372 17.55 -46.04 -24.38
N ILE A 373 17.21 -44.89 -23.81
CA ILE A 373 18.03 -44.22 -22.79
C ILE A 373 18.14 -45.09 -21.54
N TYR A 374 17.01 -45.53 -20.98
CA TYR A 374 17.01 -46.31 -19.74
C TYR A 374 17.59 -47.72 -19.92
N ALA A 375 17.55 -48.27 -21.14
CA ALA A 375 18.21 -49.52 -21.51
C ALA A 375 19.71 -49.36 -21.84
N GLY A 376 20.22 -48.12 -21.94
CA GLY A 376 21.61 -47.83 -22.27
C GLY A 376 21.99 -47.95 -23.74
N ALA A 377 21.00 -48.01 -24.65
CA ALA A 377 21.24 -47.87 -26.08
C ALA A 377 21.69 -46.45 -26.46
N TYR A 378 21.26 -45.46 -25.68
CA TYR A 378 21.76 -44.08 -25.76
C TYR A 378 22.47 -43.73 -24.46
N THR A 379 23.71 -43.26 -24.58
CA THR A 379 24.58 -42.89 -23.45
C THR A 379 25.00 -41.42 -23.50
N ASP A 380 24.80 -40.75 -24.65
CA ASP A 380 25.13 -39.34 -24.87
C ASP A 380 24.00 -38.64 -25.64
N TRP A 381 23.65 -37.43 -25.22
CA TRP A 381 22.57 -36.65 -25.83
C TRP A 381 22.84 -36.30 -27.30
N SER A 382 24.10 -36.21 -27.72
CA SER A 382 24.46 -35.97 -29.12
C SER A 382 23.94 -37.06 -30.06
N GLN A 383 23.65 -38.27 -29.57
CA GLN A 383 23.05 -39.36 -30.35
C GLN A 383 21.58 -39.10 -30.71
N LEU A 384 20.91 -38.19 -29.97
CA LEU A 384 19.50 -37.87 -30.16
C LEU A 384 19.29 -36.47 -30.75
N ARG A 385 20.06 -35.48 -30.30
CA ARG A 385 19.92 -34.07 -30.71
C ARG A 385 21.04 -33.56 -31.63
N GLY A 386 22.09 -34.36 -31.84
CA GLY A 386 23.33 -33.90 -32.48
C GLY A 386 24.14 -32.91 -31.63
N GLY A 387 25.17 -32.32 -32.21
CA GLY A 387 25.97 -31.27 -31.58
C GLY A 387 27.03 -31.77 -30.59
N ALA A 388 27.37 -30.92 -29.61
CA ALA A 388 28.44 -31.19 -28.65
C ALA A 388 28.10 -32.39 -27.73
N PRO A 389 29.09 -33.24 -27.38
CA PRO A 389 28.89 -34.34 -26.44
C PRO A 389 28.33 -33.87 -25.11
N LEU A 390 27.35 -34.60 -24.59
CA LEU A 390 26.78 -34.37 -23.26
C LEU A 390 26.31 -35.73 -22.73
N PRO A 391 27.01 -36.32 -21.75
CA PRO A 391 26.65 -37.63 -21.22
C PRO A 391 25.26 -37.63 -20.59
N ILE A 392 24.49 -38.69 -20.83
CA ILE A 392 23.18 -38.89 -20.22
C ILE A 392 23.36 -39.38 -18.78
N ARG A 393 22.68 -38.70 -17.84
CA ARG A 393 22.73 -39.00 -16.40
C ARG A 393 21.32 -39.23 -15.88
N ILE A 394 20.98 -40.47 -15.56
CA ILE A 394 19.66 -40.83 -15.07
C ILE A 394 19.59 -40.59 -13.56
N VAL A 395 18.62 -39.78 -13.14
CA VAL A 395 18.25 -39.55 -11.75
C VAL A 395 16.90 -40.26 -11.53
N GLY A 396 16.95 -41.44 -10.94
CA GLY A 396 15.77 -42.26 -10.63
C GLY A 396 15.34 -42.15 -9.17
N ARG A 397 14.35 -42.97 -8.81
CA ARG A 397 13.88 -43.14 -7.43
C ARG A 397 14.24 -44.54 -6.90
N GLY A 398 14.28 -44.69 -5.57
CA GLY A 398 14.46 -45.98 -4.91
C GLY A 398 13.31 -46.96 -5.18
N GLY A 399 13.52 -48.24 -4.83
CA GLY A 399 12.56 -49.33 -5.10
C GLY A 399 11.23 -49.22 -4.34
N GLU A 400 11.14 -48.41 -3.29
CA GLU A 400 9.91 -48.19 -2.51
C GLU A 400 9.02 -47.05 -3.08
N SER A 401 9.42 -46.47 -4.22
CA SER A 401 8.71 -45.39 -4.89
C SER A 401 7.58 -45.91 -5.80
N GLY A 402 6.34 -45.51 -5.51
CA GLY A 402 5.21 -45.76 -6.41
C GLY A 402 5.36 -45.01 -7.75
N THR A 403 5.99 -43.83 -7.74
CA THR A 403 6.36 -43.11 -8.98
C THR A 403 7.23 -43.96 -9.91
N ARG A 404 8.26 -44.64 -9.36
CA ARG A 404 9.13 -45.54 -10.13
C ARG A 404 8.35 -46.71 -10.66
N GLU A 405 7.58 -47.38 -9.79
CA GLU A 405 6.75 -48.52 -10.19
C GLU A 405 5.82 -48.16 -11.36
N LEU A 406 5.18 -46.99 -11.28
CA LEU A 406 4.35 -46.45 -12.34
C LEU A 406 5.16 -46.19 -13.62
N PHE A 407 6.33 -45.57 -13.52
CA PHE A 407 7.19 -45.24 -14.66
C PHE A 407 7.67 -46.51 -15.38
N GLU A 408 8.13 -47.50 -14.62
CA GLU A 408 8.55 -48.81 -15.12
C GLU A 408 7.38 -49.52 -15.83
N ARG A 409 6.20 -49.56 -15.21
CA ARG A 409 5.03 -50.27 -15.77
C ARG A 409 4.41 -49.57 -16.98
N ARG A 410 4.27 -48.24 -16.94
CA ARG A 410 3.45 -47.48 -17.91
C ARG A 410 4.26 -46.82 -19.01
N VAL A 411 5.53 -46.52 -18.77
CA VAL A 411 6.39 -45.83 -19.73
C VAL A 411 7.46 -46.77 -20.26
N LEU A 412 8.30 -47.33 -19.38
CA LEU A 412 9.42 -48.16 -19.80
C LEU A 412 8.98 -49.55 -20.30
N GLY A 413 8.00 -50.16 -19.65
CA GLY A 413 7.62 -51.57 -19.86
C GLY A 413 8.62 -52.58 -19.29
N THR A 414 9.59 -52.12 -18.49
CA THR A 414 10.65 -52.91 -17.85
C THR A 414 11.15 -52.18 -16.62
N SER A 415 11.83 -52.89 -15.73
CA SER A 415 12.49 -52.27 -14.58
C SER A 415 13.70 -51.43 -14.97
N GLU A 416 13.96 -50.38 -14.19
CA GLU A 416 15.15 -49.56 -14.34
C GLU A 416 16.42 -50.37 -14.03
N SER A 417 17.54 -49.96 -14.64
CA SER A 417 18.85 -50.59 -14.44
C SER A 417 19.38 -50.42 -13.01
N ALA A 418 20.35 -51.27 -12.65
CA ALA A 418 21.04 -51.14 -11.37
C ALA A 418 21.74 -49.78 -11.23
N LEU A 419 21.93 -49.32 -9.98
CA LEU A 419 22.69 -48.12 -9.68
C LEU A 419 24.13 -48.24 -10.19
N SER A 420 24.57 -47.26 -10.98
CA SER A 420 25.96 -47.13 -11.40
C SER A 420 26.68 -45.96 -10.75
N SER A 421 25.93 -45.05 -10.10
CA SER A 421 26.43 -43.82 -9.51
C SER A 421 25.79 -43.49 -8.16
N ASN A 422 26.55 -42.95 -7.21
CA ASN A 422 26.02 -42.29 -6.00
C ASN A 422 25.82 -40.78 -6.20
N ASP A 423 26.76 -40.12 -6.88
CA ASP A 423 26.84 -38.67 -7.03
C ASP A 423 26.18 -38.13 -8.31
N CYS A 424 25.58 -39.01 -9.11
CA CYS A 424 24.96 -38.72 -10.40
C CYS A 424 25.91 -38.19 -11.49
N ARG A 425 27.23 -38.17 -11.25
CA ARG A 425 28.22 -37.54 -12.15
C ARG A 425 29.15 -38.57 -12.77
N ALA A 426 29.56 -39.59 -12.01
CA ALA A 426 30.46 -40.64 -12.45
C ALA A 426 29.92 -42.04 -12.11
N LYS A 427 30.40 -43.05 -12.83
CA LYS A 427 30.05 -44.45 -12.59
C LYS A 427 30.84 -45.07 -11.42
N ASP A 428 30.74 -44.48 -10.23
CA ASP A 428 31.52 -44.87 -9.05
C ASP A 428 31.05 -46.19 -8.41
N ARG A 429 29.84 -46.65 -8.69
CA ARG A 429 29.34 -47.96 -8.22
C ARG A 429 29.54 -49.09 -9.22
N SER A 430 29.46 -48.81 -10.51
CA SER A 430 29.57 -49.81 -11.58
C SER A 430 30.23 -49.20 -12.82
N PRO A 431 31.57 -49.25 -12.91
CA PRO A 431 32.33 -48.65 -14.01
C PRO A 431 31.93 -49.17 -15.40
N ASP A 432 31.51 -50.44 -15.48
CA ASP A 432 31.13 -51.11 -16.73
C ASP A 432 29.66 -50.88 -17.13
N ALA A 433 28.86 -50.21 -16.29
CA ALA A 433 27.47 -49.93 -16.61
C ALA A 433 27.35 -49.05 -17.87
N PRO A 434 26.32 -49.25 -18.72
CA PRO A 434 26.18 -48.49 -19.96
C PRO A 434 25.84 -47.00 -19.70
N VAL A 435 25.16 -46.71 -18.60
CA VAL A 435 24.67 -45.36 -18.26
C VAL A 435 25.11 -44.95 -16.86
N ILE A 436 25.14 -43.64 -16.60
CA ILE A 436 25.24 -43.08 -15.25
C ILE A 436 23.82 -43.06 -14.68
N ARG A 437 23.57 -43.82 -13.61
CA ARG A 437 22.28 -43.87 -12.91
C ARG A 437 22.50 -43.76 -11.42
N CYS A 438 21.85 -42.78 -10.82
CA CYS A 438 21.77 -42.58 -9.38
C CYS A 438 20.29 -42.55 -8.94
N GLU A 439 20.05 -42.59 -7.64
CA GLU A 439 18.71 -42.49 -7.06
C GLU A 439 18.62 -41.36 -6.03
N ARG A 440 17.42 -40.80 -5.88
CA ARG A 440 17.03 -39.95 -4.76
C ARG A 440 15.73 -40.49 -4.15
N ASP A 441 15.60 -40.38 -2.85
CA ASP A 441 14.46 -40.98 -2.14
C ASP A 441 13.20 -40.12 -2.31
N GLU A 442 13.36 -38.81 -2.20
CA GLU A 442 12.25 -37.85 -2.30
C GLU A 442 12.10 -37.24 -3.69
N ASN A 443 10.87 -36.87 -4.03
CA ASN A 443 10.56 -36.22 -5.29
C ASN A 443 11.27 -34.86 -5.45
N ALA A 444 11.31 -34.06 -4.38
CA ALA A 444 12.00 -32.76 -4.38
C ALA A 444 13.50 -32.91 -4.67
N ASP A 445 14.10 -34.02 -4.20
CA ASP A 445 15.52 -34.29 -4.40
C ASP A 445 15.85 -34.70 -5.82
N VAL A 446 14.96 -35.45 -6.49
CA VAL A 446 15.09 -35.74 -7.93
C VAL A 446 15.09 -34.44 -8.73
N VAL A 447 14.10 -33.57 -8.49
CA VAL A 447 13.97 -32.28 -9.19
C VAL A 447 15.22 -31.41 -8.99
N ARG A 448 15.71 -31.33 -7.75
CA ARG A 448 16.91 -30.58 -7.38
C ARG A 448 18.17 -31.13 -8.05
N GLU A 449 18.35 -32.44 -8.07
CA GLU A 449 19.53 -33.06 -8.71
C GLU A 449 19.50 -32.87 -10.23
N ILE A 450 18.33 -33.04 -10.87
CA ILE A 450 18.18 -32.80 -12.31
C ILE A 450 18.53 -31.35 -12.65
N GLY A 451 18.07 -30.39 -11.83
CA GLY A 451 18.39 -28.97 -12.02
C GLY A 451 19.86 -28.59 -11.76
N ALA A 452 20.63 -29.45 -11.10
CA ALA A 452 22.03 -29.19 -10.73
C ALA A 452 23.05 -29.94 -11.60
N VAL A 453 22.64 -31.00 -12.29
CA VAL A 453 23.54 -31.88 -13.03
C VAL A 453 23.26 -31.77 -14.53
N GLU A 454 24.24 -31.25 -15.26
CA GLU A 454 24.13 -31.15 -16.72
C GLU A 454 23.91 -32.52 -17.37
N GLY A 455 23.04 -32.57 -18.38
CA GLY A 455 22.71 -33.82 -19.06
C GLY A 455 21.84 -34.78 -18.24
N ALA A 456 21.34 -34.35 -17.07
CA ALA A 456 20.47 -35.18 -16.26
C ALA A 456 19.08 -35.38 -16.90
N ILE A 457 18.50 -36.56 -16.68
CA ILE A 457 17.12 -36.94 -16.98
C ILE A 457 16.52 -37.68 -15.78
N GLY A 458 15.25 -37.44 -15.51
CA GLY A 458 14.47 -38.21 -14.54
C GLY A 458 12.99 -37.93 -14.70
N TYR A 459 12.26 -38.03 -13.59
CA TYR A 459 10.82 -37.79 -13.57
C TYR A 459 10.37 -37.17 -12.26
N ALA A 460 9.32 -36.34 -12.33
CA ALA A 460 8.74 -35.68 -11.17
C ALA A 460 7.27 -35.32 -11.46
N ASP A 461 6.50 -35.06 -10.40
CA ASP A 461 5.12 -34.60 -10.50
C ASP A 461 5.01 -33.20 -11.15
N ALA A 462 3.88 -32.95 -11.79
CA ALA A 462 3.62 -31.70 -12.50
C ALA A 462 3.77 -30.45 -11.62
N PRO A 463 3.27 -30.42 -10.36
CA PRO A 463 3.52 -29.30 -9.45
C PRO A 463 5.00 -28.99 -9.20
N SER A 464 5.81 -29.99 -8.85
CA SER A 464 7.24 -29.76 -8.59
C SER A 464 7.98 -29.31 -9.85
N VAL A 465 7.59 -29.81 -11.01
CA VAL A 465 8.11 -29.36 -12.31
C VAL A 465 7.71 -27.92 -12.61
N ALA A 466 6.47 -27.53 -12.34
CA ALA A 466 5.99 -26.17 -12.52
C ALA A 466 6.77 -25.18 -11.64
N GLU A 467 7.08 -25.56 -10.40
CA GLU A 467 7.91 -24.75 -9.51
C GLU A 467 9.35 -24.62 -10.03
N ALA A 468 9.98 -25.73 -10.40
CA ALA A 468 11.36 -25.73 -10.87
C ALA A 468 11.56 -25.00 -12.20
N ARG A 469 10.52 -24.92 -13.05
CA ARG A 469 10.56 -24.12 -14.29
C ARG A 469 10.73 -22.63 -14.02
N LYS A 470 10.36 -22.10 -12.84
CA LYS A 470 10.55 -20.68 -12.50
C LYS A 470 12.01 -20.24 -12.50
N THR A 471 12.94 -21.17 -12.30
CA THR A 471 14.39 -20.92 -12.31
C THR A 471 15.06 -21.31 -13.63
N ASN A 472 14.31 -21.82 -14.61
CA ASN A 472 14.83 -22.33 -15.89
C ASN A 472 15.91 -23.43 -15.75
N ALA A 473 15.96 -24.13 -14.61
CA ALA A 473 16.96 -25.17 -14.36
C ALA A 473 16.68 -26.48 -15.12
N LEU A 474 15.43 -26.72 -15.51
CA LEU A 474 14.98 -27.95 -16.16
C LEU A 474 13.89 -27.72 -17.20
N THR A 475 13.71 -28.71 -18.08
CA THR A 475 12.69 -28.75 -19.11
C THR A 475 11.90 -30.05 -18.97
N ALA A 476 10.57 -29.95 -18.90
CA ALA A 476 9.72 -31.13 -18.98
C ALA A 476 9.44 -31.50 -20.44
N LEU A 477 9.64 -32.76 -20.77
CA LEU A 477 9.51 -33.29 -22.13
C LEU A 477 8.07 -33.73 -22.42
N SER A 478 7.61 -33.42 -23.63
CA SER A 478 6.46 -34.13 -24.21
C SER A 478 6.87 -35.56 -24.61
N LEU A 479 5.93 -36.51 -24.48
CA LEU A 479 6.14 -37.91 -24.81
C LEU A 479 5.36 -38.25 -26.08
N ASP A 480 6.05 -38.63 -27.16
CA ASP A 480 5.45 -38.81 -28.49
C ASP A 480 4.65 -37.59 -28.96
N GLY A 481 5.11 -36.38 -28.61
CA GLY A 481 4.41 -35.11 -28.88
C GLY A 481 3.16 -34.87 -28.03
N LYS A 482 2.90 -35.71 -27.01
CA LYS A 482 1.74 -35.61 -26.12
C LYS A 482 2.12 -35.05 -24.76
N VAL A 483 1.19 -34.30 -24.18
CA VAL A 483 1.19 -33.84 -22.79
C VAL A 483 -0.11 -34.28 -22.12
N PHE A 484 -0.12 -34.36 -20.80
CA PHE A 484 -1.36 -34.64 -20.09
C PHE A 484 -2.32 -33.46 -20.22
N ASP A 485 -3.56 -33.73 -20.64
CA ASP A 485 -4.64 -32.77 -20.69
C ASP A 485 -5.80 -33.29 -19.83
N ALA A 486 -6.09 -32.58 -18.74
CA ALA A 486 -7.17 -32.94 -17.82
C ALA A 486 -8.57 -32.84 -18.45
N ALA A 487 -8.76 -31.97 -19.46
CA ALA A 487 -10.05 -31.79 -20.13
C ALA A 487 -10.38 -32.95 -21.07
N VAL A 488 -9.36 -33.56 -21.68
CA VAL A 488 -9.48 -34.70 -22.60
C VAL A 488 -9.17 -36.03 -21.89
N GLY A 489 -8.60 -35.99 -20.68
CA GLY A 489 -8.40 -37.14 -19.81
C GLY A 489 -7.53 -38.25 -20.42
N VAL A 490 -8.02 -39.49 -20.39
CA VAL A 490 -7.34 -40.67 -20.96
C VAL A 490 -7.12 -40.54 -22.47
N GLU A 491 -8.01 -39.84 -23.17
CA GLU A 491 -7.95 -39.72 -24.64
C GLU A 491 -6.74 -38.90 -25.11
N SER A 492 -6.10 -38.14 -24.21
CA SER A 492 -4.80 -37.50 -24.47
C SER A 492 -3.72 -38.53 -24.88
N GLY A 493 -3.89 -39.80 -24.50
CA GLY A 493 -2.93 -40.87 -24.75
C GLY A 493 -1.61 -40.68 -24.00
N TYR A 494 -1.57 -39.79 -23.01
CA TYR A 494 -0.40 -39.57 -22.17
C TYR A 494 -0.27 -40.69 -21.12
N PRO A 495 0.87 -41.42 -21.07
CA PRO A 495 0.95 -42.64 -20.26
C PRO A 495 1.25 -42.39 -18.77
N PHE A 496 1.84 -41.24 -18.42
CA PHE A 496 2.54 -41.05 -17.16
C PHE A 496 1.75 -40.22 -16.13
N TRP A 497 0.69 -40.83 -15.62
CA TRP A 497 -0.16 -40.27 -14.57
C TRP A 497 -0.80 -41.42 -13.76
N THR A 498 -1.33 -41.14 -12.59
CA THR A 498 -1.96 -42.12 -11.72
C THR A 498 -2.97 -41.47 -10.79
N VAL A 499 -3.58 -42.26 -9.91
CA VAL A 499 -4.38 -41.77 -8.80
C VAL A 499 -3.58 -41.95 -7.51
N GLU A 500 -3.62 -40.93 -6.65
CA GLU A 500 -3.17 -40.99 -5.27
C GLU A 500 -4.23 -41.73 -4.44
N TYR A 501 -3.78 -42.77 -3.76
CA TYR A 501 -4.61 -43.65 -2.96
C TYR A 501 -4.26 -43.54 -1.49
N LEU A 502 -5.29 -43.64 -0.67
CA LEU A 502 -5.18 -43.77 0.77
C LEU A 502 -5.53 -45.21 1.16
N TYR A 503 -4.68 -45.82 1.98
CA TYR A 503 -4.84 -47.17 2.52
C TYR A 503 -4.97 -47.14 4.03
N ALA A 504 -5.90 -47.93 4.55
CA ALA A 504 -6.03 -48.23 5.97
C ALA A 504 -6.22 -49.74 6.15
N ARG A 505 -5.86 -50.28 7.31
CA ARG A 505 -5.94 -51.73 7.56
C ARG A 505 -7.36 -52.27 7.41
N SER A 506 -8.34 -51.48 7.81
CA SER A 506 -9.77 -51.74 7.62
C SER A 506 -10.49 -50.41 7.44
N GLU A 507 -11.77 -50.45 7.06
CA GLU A 507 -12.58 -49.24 7.00
C GLU A 507 -12.64 -48.59 8.38
N PRO A 508 -12.12 -47.35 8.55
CA PRO A 508 -12.12 -46.73 9.87
C PRO A 508 -13.52 -46.40 10.33
N ALA A 509 -13.79 -46.55 11.63
CA ALA A 509 -15.08 -46.15 12.20
C ALA A 509 -15.37 -44.67 11.88
N ALA A 510 -16.58 -44.37 11.43
CA ALA A 510 -16.94 -43.05 10.90
C ALA A 510 -16.76 -41.90 11.91
N ASP A 511 -16.85 -42.21 13.20
CA ASP A 511 -16.66 -41.26 14.30
C ASP A 511 -15.21 -41.18 14.81
N SER A 512 -14.33 -42.11 14.41
CA SER A 512 -12.91 -42.09 14.74
C SER A 512 -12.15 -40.94 14.07
N LEU A 513 -10.98 -40.57 14.62
CA LEU A 513 -10.11 -39.56 13.99
C LEU A 513 -9.73 -39.94 12.55
N ALA A 514 -9.37 -41.21 12.32
CA ALA A 514 -9.08 -41.69 10.97
C ALA A 514 -10.28 -41.54 10.02
N GLY A 515 -11.47 -41.99 10.43
CA GLY A 515 -12.68 -41.87 9.62
C GLY A 515 -13.04 -40.43 9.27
N ARG A 516 -12.99 -39.52 10.26
CA ARG A 516 -13.30 -38.10 10.06
C ARG A 516 -12.25 -37.39 9.21
N PHE A 517 -10.96 -37.65 9.44
CA PHE A 517 -9.88 -37.06 8.66
C PHE A 517 -9.88 -37.54 7.20
N LEU A 518 -10.07 -38.83 6.95
CA LEU A 518 -10.16 -39.38 5.59
C LEU A 518 -11.35 -38.81 4.81
N LYS A 519 -12.48 -38.66 5.49
CA LYS A 519 -13.65 -38.00 4.91
C LYS A 519 -13.36 -36.53 4.62
N TYR A 520 -12.77 -35.80 5.56
CA TYR A 520 -12.36 -34.41 5.38
C TYR A 520 -11.42 -34.24 4.17
N ALA A 521 -10.36 -35.04 4.10
CA ALA A 521 -9.36 -34.98 3.03
C ALA A 521 -9.97 -35.22 1.64
N ARG A 522 -11.01 -36.07 1.54
CA ARG A 522 -11.66 -36.38 0.26
C ARG A 522 -12.77 -35.40 -0.11
N GLU A 523 -13.65 -35.10 0.84
CA GLU A 523 -14.94 -34.45 0.56
C GLU A 523 -14.94 -32.95 0.86
N HIS A 524 -14.14 -32.49 1.83
CA HIS A 524 -14.23 -31.12 2.30
C HIS A 524 -13.65 -30.13 1.29
N ASP A 525 -14.38 -29.03 1.04
CA ASP A 525 -13.99 -27.98 0.09
C ASP A 525 -12.59 -27.43 0.36
N GLY A 526 -12.26 -27.20 1.63
CA GLY A 526 -10.93 -26.75 2.06
C GLY A 526 -9.80 -27.68 1.59
N ALA A 527 -9.96 -29.00 1.80
CA ALA A 527 -8.96 -29.98 1.36
C ALA A 527 -8.87 -30.05 -0.18
N ARG A 528 -10.02 -30.01 -0.87
CA ARG A 528 -10.06 -30.03 -2.34
C ARG A 528 -9.42 -28.79 -2.96
N VAL A 529 -9.62 -27.62 -2.36
CA VAL A 529 -8.94 -26.39 -2.77
C VAL A 529 -7.42 -26.53 -2.57
N ARG A 530 -6.96 -27.06 -1.42
CA ARG A 530 -5.52 -27.30 -1.21
C ARG A 530 -4.91 -28.24 -2.25
N MET A 531 -5.60 -29.32 -2.60
CA MET A 531 -5.15 -30.23 -3.66
C MET A 531 -5.03 -29.51 -5.00
N LYS A 532 -6.03 -28.69 -5.37
CA LYS A 532 -6.03 -27.91 -6.61
C LYS A 532 -4.95 -26.84 -6.65
N ASP A 533 -4.77 -26.10 -5.55
CA ASP A 533 -3.74 -25.08 -5.41
C ASP A 533 -2.34 -25.68 -5.50
N ALA A 534 -2.17 -26.89 -4.96
CA ALA A 534 -0.96 -27.68 -5.12
C ALA A 534 -0.79 -28.27 -6.53
N GLY A 535 -1.77 -28.15 -7.43
CA GLY A 535 -1.70 -28.60 -8.83
C GLY A 535 -2.15 -30.04 -9.08
N TYR A 536 -2.86 -30.66 -8.13
CA TYR A 536 -3.48 -31.98 -8.26
C TYR A 536 -4.97 -31.86 -8.62
N LEU A 537 -5.54 -32.91 -9.22
CA LEU A 537 -6.98 -32.92 -9.57
C LEU A 537 -7.74 -33.82 -8.59
N PRO A 538 -8.56 -33.29 -7.67
CA PRO A 538 -9.32 -34.10 -6.73
C PRO A 538 -10.24 -35.09 -7.45
N CYS A 539 -10.40 -36.29 -6.89
CA CYS A 539 -11.31 -37.31 -7.41
C CYS A 539 -12.80 -36.99 -7.17
N LEU A 540 -13.11 -35.83 -6.58
CA LEU A 540 -14.46 -35.29 -6.47
C LEU A 540 -14.53 -33.89 -7.12
N THR A 541 -15.55 -33.68 -7.95
CA THR A 541 -15.86 -32.40 -8.60
C THR A 541 -16.33 -31.36 -7.58
N ALA A 542 -16.42 -30.08 -7.98
CA ALA A 542 -16.86 -28.97 -7.12
C ALA A 542 -18.18 -29.29 -6.38
N ASP A 543 -19.12 -29.96 -7.05
CA ASP A 543 -20.43 -30.33 -6.52
C ASP A 543 -20.44 -31.67 -5.75
N GLY A 544 -19.27 -32.26 -5.51
CA GLY A 544 -19.11 -33.52 -4.75
C GLY A 544 -19.33 -34.80 -5.57
N ALA A 545 -19.49 -34.70 -6.90
CA ALA A 545 -19.64 -35.88 -7.75
C ALA A 545 -18.28 -36.56 -8.01
N PRO A 546 -18.22 -37.91 -8.14
CA PRO A 546 -16.99 -38.60 -8.53
C PRO A 546 -16.44 -38.11 -9.87
N LEU A 547 -15.13 -37.96 -9.96
CA LEU A 547 -14.44 -37.72 -11.22
C LEU A 547 -14.16 -39.07 -11.89
N ASP A 548 -14.85 -39.35 -12.99
CA ASP A 548 -14.78 -40.64 -13.70
C ASP A 548 -13.34 -41.05 -14.07
N LEU A 549 -12.48 -40.07 -14.35
CA LEU A 549 -11.07 -40.30 -14.67
C LEU A 549 -10.31 -41.03 -13.55
N CYS A 550 -10.72 -40.89 -12.29
CA CYS A 550 -10.12 -41.64 -11.18
C CYS A 550 -10.46 -43.13 -11.21
N ASN A 551 -11.56 -43.55 -11.84
CA ASN A 551 -11.93 -44.97 -11.93
C ASN A 551 -11.16 -45.74 -13.02
N LEU A 552 -10.34 -45.05 -13.83
CA LEU A 552 -9.66 -45.63 -14.98
C LEU A 552 -8.26 -46.20 -14.67
N ARG A 553 -7.77 -46.08 -13.43
CA ARG A 553 -6.43 -46.56 -13.03
C ARG A 553 -6.35 -47.22 -11.68
#